data_AF-A0A1E4F576-F1
#
_entry.id   AF-A0A1E4F576-F1
#
_cell.length_a   1.000
_cell.length_b   1.000
_cell.length_c   1.000
_cell.angle_alpha   90.00
_cell.angle_beta   90.00
_cell.angle_gamma   90.00
#
_symmetry.space_group_name_H-M   'P 1'
#
loop_
_entity.id
_entity.type
_entity.pdbx_description
1 polymer ?
#
loop_
_entity_poly.entity_id
_entity_poly.type
_entity_poly.pdbx_seq_one_letter_code
_entity_poly.pdbx_strand_id
1 'polypeptide(L)'
;MSDYKGARLVLDALPPTSHLIADRGPDSAWFRAELEDRGIEPCIPSSRSRKVPFFYDKAIYRQRHRVENLFAKRKDWRRIATRYERCAHTFLSPICIAALVIFWI
;
A
#
# COMPACT_ATOMS: atom_id res chain seq x y z
N MET A 1 -8.09 11.89 -5.50
CA MET A 1 -7.00 12.28 -4.57
C MET A 1 -5.71 11.75 -5.17
N SER A 2 -4.63 12.52 -5.22
CA SER A 2 -3.37 12.01 -5.75
C SER A 2 -2.60 11.28 -4.63
N ASP A 3 -1.89 10.20 -4.99
CA ASP A 3 -1.23 9.30 -4.05
C ASP A 3 -0.26 10.02 -3.10
N TYR A 4 0.35 11.14 -3.52
CA TYR A 4 1.22 11.95 -2.66
C TYR A 4 0.48 12.64 -1.51
N LYS A 5 -0.76 13.10 -1.75
CA LYS A 5 -1.60 13.68 -0.67
C LYS A 5 -2.01 12.61 0.31
N GLY A 6 -2.34 11.41 -0.19
CA GLY A 6 -2.63 10.25 0.64
C GLY A 6 -1.44 9.85 1.50
N ALA A 7 -0.25 9.72 0.91
CA ALA A 7 0.98 9.38 1.63
C ALA A 7 1.27 10.37 2.76
N ARG A 8 1.12 11.68 2.51
CA ARG A 8 1.33 12.71 3.53
C ARG A 8 0.32 12.66 4.68
N LEU A 9 -0.94 12.30 4.40
CA LEU A 9 -1.97 12.16 5.44
C LEU A 9 -1.73 10.95 6.35
N VAL A 10 -1.13 9.89 5.80
CA VAL A 10 -0.90 8.63 6.54
C VAL A 10 0.45 8.64 7.26
N LEU A 11 1.40 9.47 6.82
CA LEU A 11 2.76 9.54 7.35
C LEU A 11 2.80 9.72 8.88
N ASP A 12 1.96 10.59 9.44
CA ASP A 12 1.89 10.83 10.89
C ASP A 12 1.17 9.72 11.66
N ALA A 13 0.40 8.88 10.96
CA ALA A 13 -0.30 7.73 11.52
C ALA A 13 0.48 6.41 11.35
N LEU A 14 1.70 6.45 10.79
CA LEU A 14 2.51 5.25 10.61
C LEU A 14 2.99 4.74 11.98
N PRO A 15 2.86 3.42 12.25
CA PRO A 15 3.47 2.84 13.43
C PRO A 15 5.00 2.91 13.32
N PRO A 16 5.73 2.83 14.45
CA PRO A 16 7.18 2.73 14.42
C PRO A 16 7.58 1.41 13.73
N THR A 17 8.23 1.50 12.57
CA THR A 17 8.65 0.35 11.77
C THR A 17 10.03 0.58 11.16
N SER A 18 10.85 -0.47 11.07
CA SER A 18 12.20 -0.38 10.49
C SER A 18 12.21 -0.20 8.97
N HIS A 19 11.23 -0.76 8.25
CA HIS A 19 11.16 -0.69 6.80
C HIS A 19 9.75 -0.36 6.32
N LEU A 20 9.64 0.48 5.29
CA LEU A 20 8.38 0.78 4.62
C LEU A 20 8.41 0.34 3.17
N ILE A 21 7.45 -0.48 2.77
CA ILE A 21 7.26 -0.93 1.39
C ILE A 21 6.17 -0.07 0.75
N ALA A 22 6.49 0.60 -0.35
CA ALA A 22 5.50 1.35 -1.12
C ALA A 22 5.73 1.24 -2.62
N ASP A 23 4.67 1.56 -3.37
CA ASP A 23 4.68 1.50 -4.82
C ASP A 23 5.50 2.62 -5.44
N ARG A 24 5.89 2.38 -6.70
CA ARG A 24 6.61 3.35 -7.51
C ARG A 24 5.76 4.62 -7.69
N GLY A 25 6.17 5.72 -7.06
CA GLY A 25 5.62 7.05 -7.26
C GLY A 25 6.61 8.00 -7.97
N PRO A 26 6.13 8.89 -8.87
CA PRO A 26 6.96 9.90 -9.52
C PRO A 26 7.65 10.83 -8.50
N ASP A 27 6.94 11.21 -7.44
CA ASP A 27 7.43 12.12 -6.39
C ASP A 27 8.01 11.41 -5.15
N SER A 28 8.58 10.22 -5.32
CA SER A 28 9.12 9.42 -4.21
C SER A 28 10.28 10.06 -3.44
N ALA A 29 10.92 11.13 -3.92
CA ALA A 29 12.14 11.67 -3.31
C ALA A 29 11.89 12.37 -1.96
N TRP A 30 10.91 13.28 -1.88
CA TRP A 30 10.58 13.95 -0.62
C TRP A 30 10.08 12.96 0.43
N PHE A 31 9.32 11.95 -0.02
CA PHE A 31 8.78 10.92 0.86
C PHE A 31 9.88 10.03 1.44
N ARG A 32 10.93 9.70 0.66
CA ARG A 32 12.09 8.98 1.19
C ARG A 32 12.85 9.80 2.23
N ALA A 33 13.11 11.08 1.95
CA ALA A 33 13.84 11.93 2.89
C ALA A 33 13.13 12.05 4.25
N GLU A 34 11.81 12.19 4.21
CA GLU A 34 10.98 12.25 5.42
C GLU A 34 10.91 10.90 6.17
N LEU A 35 10.93 9.77 5.45
CA LEU A 35 11.01 8.45 6.07
C LEU A 35 12.38 8.22 6.72
N GLU A 36 13.46 8.65 6.06
CA GLU A 36 14.82 8.59 6.59
C GLU A 36 14.97 9.45 7.86
N ASP A 37 14.39 10.65 7.88
CA ASP A 37 14.36 11.52 9.08
C ASP A 37 13.65 10.85 10.27
N ARG A 38 12.61 10.06 9.98
CA ARG A 38 11.89 9.25 10.98
C ARG A 38 12.59 7.92 11.31
N GLY A 39 13.75 7.64 10.73
CA GLY A 39 14.51 6.40 10.92
C GLY A 39 13.88 5.16 10.28
N ILE A 40 13.00 5.34 9.30
CA ILE A 40 12.31 4.28 8.57
C ILE A 40 13.00 4.10 7.21
N GLU A 41 13.49 2.91 6.91
CA GLU A 41 14.16 2.66 5.63
C GLU A 41 13.13 2.47 4.49
N PRO A 42 13.17 3.30 3.44
CA PRO A 42 12.20 3.25 2.35
C PRO A 42 12.53 2.17 1.30
N CYS A 43 11.81 1.05 1.34
CA CYS A 43 11.87 -0.01 0.33
C CYS A 43 10.94 0.31 -0.87
N ILE A 44 11.25 1.37 -1.60
CA ILE A 44 10.46 1.88 -2.74
C ILE A 44 11.30 1.76 -4.02
N PRO A 45 10.78 1.21 -5.12
CA PRO A 45 11.51 1.17 -6.38
C PRO A 45 11.60 2.56 -7.03
N SER A 46 12.70 2.83 -7.74
CA SER A 46 12.83 4.08 -8.50
C SER A 46 11.81 4.19 -9.64
N SER A 47 11.40 5.42 -9.97
CA SER A 47 10.59 5.72 -11.16
C SER A 47 11.38 5.39 -12.43
N ARG A 48 10.68 4.94 -13.48
CA ARG A 48 11.28 4.60 -14.79
C ARG A 48 12.00 5.79 -15.44
N SER A 49 11.55 7.01 -15.18
CA SER A 49 12.10 8.22 -15.79
C SER A 49 13.34 8.78 -15.08
N ARG A 50 13.75 8.20 -13.93
CA ARG A 50 14.87 8.72 -13.14
C ARG A 50 16.19 8.14 -13.65
N LYS A 51 17.15 9.01 -13.97
CA LYS A 51 18.47 8.64 -14.51
C LYS A 51 19.32 7.81 -13.53
N VAL A 52 19.28 8.14 -12.25
CA VAL A 52 19.98 7.39 -11.19
C VAL A 52 18.94 6.66 -10.33
N PRO A 53 18.90 5.32 -10.36
CA PRO A 53 17.97 4.57 -9.54
C PRO A 53 18.42 4.55 -8.08
N PHE A 54 17.46 4.62 -7.16
CA PHE A 54 17.72 4.37 -5.76
C PHE A 54 17.89 2.87 -5.51
N PHE A 55 18.82 2.54 -4.61
CA PHE A 55 18.93 1.20 -4.08
C PHE A 55 17.70 0.87 -3.21
N TYR A 56 17.22 -0.37 -3.30
CA TYR A 56 16.18 -0.90 -2.43
C TYR A 56 16.35 -2.41 -2.34
N ASP A 57 15.98 -3.00 -1.20
CA ASP A 57 16.02 -4.44 -1.02
C ASP A 57 14.88 -5.12 -1.81
N LYS A 58 15.26 -5.89 -2.83
CA LYS A 58 14.31 -6.64 -3.66
C LYS A 58 13.63 -7.78 -2.90
N ALA A 59 14.28 -8.39 -1.92
CA ALA A 59 13.72 -9.47 -1.12
C ALA A 59 12.58 -8.93 -0.23
N ILE A 60 12.79 -7.79 0.42
CA ILE A 60 11.75 -7.09 1.18
C ILE A 60 10.64 -6.63 0.23
N TYR A 61 10.97 -6.02 -0.90
CA TYR A 61 9.97 -5.56 -1.87
C TYR A 61 9.06 -6.67 -2.41
N ARG A 62 9.57 -7.90 -2.57
CA ARG A 62 8.77 -9.07 -2.99
C ARG A 62 7.63 -9.40 -2.02
N GLN A 63 7.74 -9.04 -0.74
CA GLN A 63 6.70 -9.31 0.25
C GLN A 63 5.38 -8.58 -0.06
N ARG A 64 5.44 -7.48 -0.84
CA ARG A 64 4.26 -6.74 -1.33
C ARG A 64 3.25 -7.63 -2.04
N HIS A 65 3.71 -8.68 -2.72
CA HIS A 65 2.85 -9.64 -3.41
C HIS A 65 1.78 -10.26 -2.50
N ARG A 66 2.08 -10.46 -1.20
CA ARG A 66 1.11 -10.98 -0.23
C ARG A 66 -0.09 -10.04 -0.07
N VAL A 67 0.20 -8.74 0.03
CA VAL A 67 -0.81 -7.69 0.14
C VAL A 67 -1.57 -7.52 -1.18
N GLU A 68 -0.89 -7.57 -2.32
CA GLU A 68 -1.54 -7.51 -3.63
C GLU A 68 -2.50 -8.68 -3.84
N ASN A 69 -2.09 -9.91 -3.48
CA ASN A 69 -2.95 -11.08 -3.57
C ASN A 69 -4.18 -10.95 -2.67
N LEU A 70 -4.02 -10.42 -1.45
CA LEU A 70 -5.14 -10.13 -0.56
C LEU A 70 -6.16 -9.20 -1.24
N PHE A 71 -5.70 -8.13 -1.88
CA PHE A 71 -6.59 -7.20 -2.58
C PHE A 71 -7.17 -7.79 -3.86
N ALA A 72 -6.39 -8.59 -4.60
CA ALA A 72 -6.87 -9.29 -5.80
C ALA A 72 -8.02 -10.24 -5.45
N LYS A 73 -7.83 -11.12 -4.46
CA LYS A 73 -8.88 -12.06 -4.01
C LYS A 73 -10.13 -11.35 -3.51
N ARG A 74 -9.98 -10.20 -2.81
CA ARG A 74 -11.14 -9.39 -2.40
C ARG A 74 -11.86 -8.74 -3.57
N LYS A 75 -11.16 -8.45 -4.68
CA LYS A 75 -11.76 -7.90 -5.90
C LYS A 75 -12.43 -8.96 -6.77
N ASP A 76 -12.21 -10.25 -6.55
CA ASP A 76 -13.00 -11.31 -7.21
C ASP A 76 -14.49 -11.21 -6.85
N TRP A 77 -14.78 -10.67 -5.68
CA TRP A 77 -16.14 -10.41 -5.23
C TRP A 77 -16.66 -9.13 -5.89
N ARG A 78 -17.51 -9.31 -6.91
CA ARG A 78 -18.12 -8.22 -7.68
C ARG A 78 -18.67 -7.10 -6.80
N ARG A 79 -19.31 -7.44 -5.67
CA ARG A 79 -19.87 -6.46 -4.72
C ARG A 79 -18.81 -5.53 -4.12
N ILE A 80 -17.64 -6.07 -3.80
CA ILE A 80 -16.51 -5.33 -3.22
C ILE A 80 -15.79 -4.51 -4.28
N ALA A 81 -15.50 -5.11 -5.44
CA ALA A 81 -14.74 -4.46 -6.51
C ALA A 81 -15.40 -3.19 -7.04
N THR A 82 -16.72 -3.23 -7.22
CA THR A 82 -17.50 -2.12 -7.78
C THR A 82 -18.03 -1.16 -6.72
N ARG A 83 -17.84 -1.48 -5.42
CA ARG A 83 -18.33 -0.67 -4.30
C ARG A 83 -19.82 -0.33 -4.42
N TYR A 84 -20.68 -1.34 -4.56
CA TYR A 84 -22.14 -1.12 -4.65
C TYR A 84 -22.72 -0.40 -3.41
N GLU A 85 -22.10 -0.59 -2.25
CA GLU A 85 -22.56 0.03 -1.01
C GLU A 85 -22.27 1.53 -1.01
N ARG A 86 -23.33 2.34 -0.86
CA ARG A 86 -23.21 3.80 -0.75
C ARG A 86 -22.65 4.24 0.60
N CYS A 87 -22.85 3.43 1.64
CA CYS A 87 -22.44 3.72 3.01
C CYS A 87 -21.18 2.93 3.39
N ALA A 88 -20.20 3.62 4.01
CA ALA A 88 -18.95 3.00 4.44
C ALA A 88 -19.17 1.89 5.49
N HIS A 89 -20.15 2.05 6.39
CA HIS A 89 -20.48 1.03 7.38
C HIS A 89 -21.02 -0.25 6.73
N THR A 90 -21.92 -0.12 5.75
CA THR A 90 -22.49 -1.26 5.03
C THR A 90 -21.45 -1.94 4.13
N PHE A 91 -20.44 -1.19 3.65
CA PHE A 91 -19.33 -1.74 2.88
C PHE A 91 -18.38 -2.63 3.70
N LEU A 92 -18.32 -2.46 5.03
CA LEU A 92 -17.47 -3.27 5.89
C LEU A 92 -17.97 -4.72 6.01
N SER A 93 -19.29 -4.93 6.05
CA SER A 93 -19.88 -6.28 6.17
C SER A 93 -19.45 -7.25 5.05
N PRO A 94 -19.60 -6.94 3.75
CA PRO A 94 -19.16 -7.83 2.68
C PRO A 94 -17.64 -8.01 2.67
N ILE A 95 -16.88 -7.02 3.12
CA ILE A 95 -15.43 -7.12 3.31
C ILE A 95 -15.08 -8.19 4.34
N CYS A 96 -15.74 -8.19 5.50
CA CYS A 96 -15.50 -9.15 6.57
C CYS A 96 -15.89 -10.56 6.12
N ILE A 97 -17.03 -10.69 5.44
CA ILE A 97 -17.49 -11.98 4.88
C ILE A 97 -16.46 -12.51 3.87
N ALA A 98 -16.01 -11.68 2.92
CA ALA A 98 -15.01 -12.12 1.95
C ALA A 98 -13.68 -12.50 2.63
N ALA A 99 -13.24 -11.75 3.64
CA ALA A 99 -12.03 -12.10 4.38
C ALA A 99 -12.16 -13.45 5.10
N LEU A 100 -13.29 -13.73 5.75
CA LEU A 100 -13.54 -15.01 6.39
C LEU A 100 -13.54 -16.17 5.38
N VAL A 101 -14.24 -16.00 4.26
CA VAL A 101 -14.31 -17.05 3.22
C VAL A 101 -12.96 -17.27 2.53
N ILE A 102 -12.14 -16.22 2.31
CA ILE A 102 -10.87 -16.34 1.59
C ILE A 102 -9.73 -16.91 2.45
N PHE A 103 -9.73 -16.62 3.76
CA PHE A 103 -8.58 -16.91 4.64
C PHE A 103 -8.85 -17.97 5.72
N TRP A 104 -10.10 -18.38 5.92
CA TRP A 104 -10.47 -19.34 6.98
C TRP A 104 -11.18 -20.59 6.47
N ILE A 105 -11.93 -20.50 5.37
CA ILE A 105 -12.58 -21.65 4.70
C ILE A 105 -11.63 -22.18 3.62
#